data_AF-A0A7L2BES4-F1
#
_entry.id   AF-A0A7L2BES4-F1
#
_cell.length_a   1.000
_cell.length_b   1.000
_cell.length_c   1.000
_cell.angle_alpha   90.00
_cell.angle_beta   90.00
_cell.angle_gamma   90.00
#
_symmetry.space_group_name_H-M   'P 1'
#
loop_
_entity.id
_entity.type
_entity.pdbx_description
1 polymer ?
#
loop_
_entity_poly.entity_id
_entity_poly.type
_entity_poly.pdbx_seq_one_letter_code
_entity_poly.pdbx_strand_id
1 'polypeptide(L)' 'RYEEHSHNCYTYALAFINSVLTTQGKQQMSKLEFTEKFVIPQTKKASKYITLHQELTANDFYIVPLPDQEKQC' A
#
# COMPACT_ATOMS: atom_id res chain seq x y z
N ARG A 1 7.55 -8.32 27.68
CA ARG A 1 8.61 -7.69 26.83
C ARG A 1 8.12 -7.76 25.39
N TYR A 2 8.09 -6.64 24.66
CA TYR A 2 7.72 -6.62 23.24
C TYR A 2 8.87 -7.20 22.41
N GLU A 3 8.56 -8.05 21.43
CA GLU A 3 9.55 -8.63 20.54
C GLU A 3 9.19 -8.25 19.11
N GLU A 4 9.97 -7.34 18.54
CA GLU A 4 9.61 -6.64 17.32
C GLU A 4 9.45 -7.57 16.11
N HIS A 5 10.11 -8.73 16.10
CA HIS A 5 10.00 -9.68 15.00
C HIS A 5 8.74 -10.56 15.06
N SER A 6 8.15 -10.74 16.24
CA SER A 6 6.99 -11.61 16.49
C SER A 6 5.73 -10.84 16.91
N HIS A 7 5.87 -9.58 17.34
CA HIS A 7 4.79 -8.71 17.81
C HIS A 7 4.61 -7.44 16.97
N ASN A 8 4.98 -7.47 15.69
CA ASN A 8 4.74 -6.33 14.79
C ASN A 8 3.38 -6.40 14.08
N CYS A 9 2.95 -5.26 13.51
CA CYS A 9 1.71 -5.16 12.75
C CYS A 9 1.65 -6.14 11.57
N TYR A 10 2.79 -6.48 10.97
CA TYR A 10 2.87 -7.41 9.85
C TYR A 10 2.48 -8.84 10.26
N THR A 11 3.09 -9.36 11.32
CA THR A 11 2.83 -10.70 11.85
C THR A 11 1.41 -10.83 12.38
N TYR A 12 0.90 -9.78 13.06
CA TYR A 12 -0.49 -9.72 13.48
C TYR A 12 -1.46 -9.77 12.30
N ALA A 13 -1.28 -8.92 11.28
CA ALA A 13 -2.17 -8.86 10.13
C ALA A 13 -2.19 -10.17 9.34
N LEU A 14 -1.00 -10.77 9.13
CA LEU A 14 -0.90 -12.07 8.46
C LEU A 14 -1.59 -13.19 9.26
N ALA A 15 -1.37 -13.23 10.58
CA ALA A 15 -2.03 -14.22 11.44
C ALA A 15 -3.55 -14.07 11.39
N PHE A 16 -4.06 -12.83 11.51
CA PHE A 16 -5.49 -12.54 11.43
C PHE A 16 -6.10 -13.01 10.11
N ILE A 17 -5.50 -12.64 8.97
CA ILE A 17 -5.97 -13.05 7.64
C ILE A 17 -5.96 -14.58 7.52
N ASN A 18 -4.90 -15.24 7.97
CA ASN A 18 -4.80 -16.70 7.92
C ASN A 18 -5.85 -17.38 8.80
N SER A 19 -6.17 -16.84 9.98
CA SER A 19 -7.28 -17.33 10.81
C SER A 19 -8.63 -17.23 10.09
N VAL A 20 -8.89 -16.13 9.39
CA VAL A 20 -10.11 -15.96 8.59
C VAL A 20 -10.13 -16.93 7.40
N LEU A 21 -9.02 -17.10 6.69
CA LEU A 21 -8.91 -18.04 5.56
C LEU A 21 -9.16 -19.49 6.00
N THR A 22 -8.57 -19.91 7.12
CA THR A 22 -8.80 -21.25 7.68
C THR A 22 -10.25 -21.46 8.07
N THR A 23 -10.91 -20.46 8.67
CA THR A 23 -12.35 -20.52 9.00
C THR A 23 -13.22 -20.67 7.75
N GLN A 24 -12.78 -20.12 6.61
CA GLN A 24 -13.44 -20.25 5.31
C GLN A 24 -13.05 -21.52 4.54
N GLY A 25 -12.23 -22.42 5.11
CA GLY A 25 -11.73 -23.61 4.42
C GLY A 25 -10.75 -23.30 3.28
N LYS A 26 -10.16 -22.11 3.26
CA LYS A 26 -9.19 -21.67 2.24
C LYS A 26 -7.76 -21.90 2.72
N GLN A 27 -6.85 -22.04 1.75
CA GLN A 27 -5.42 -22.16 2.04
C GLN A 27 -4.88 -20.89 2.67
N GLN A 28 -4.05 -21.05 3.70
CA GLN A 28 -3.33 -19.96 4.35
C GLN A 28 -2.27 -19.37 3.43
N MET A 29 -1.98 -18.09 3.63
CA MET A 29 -0.98 -17.35 2.89
C MET A 29 0.37 -17.37 3.61
N SER A 30 1.44 -17.58 2.84
CA SER A 30 2.80 -17.41 3.33
C SER A 30 3.15 -15.92 3.52
N LYS A 31 4.24 -15.65 4.25
CA LYS A 31 4.80 -14.30 4.36
C LYS A 31 5.11 -13.69 2.99
N LEU A 32 5.69 -14.48 2.08
CA LEU A 32 6.05 -14.01 0.75
C LEU A 32 4.82 -13.59 -0.04
N GLU A 33 3.81 -14.46 -0.13
CA GLU A 33 2.58 -14.17 -0.86
C GLU A 33 1.83 -12.97 -0.30
N PHE A 34 1.80 -12.82 1.03
CA PHE A 34 1.18 -11.67 1.68
C PHE A 34 1.90 -10.37 1.34
N THR A 35 3.24 -10.41 1.37
CA THR A 35 4.07 -9.26 1.01
C THR A 35 3.87 -8.86 -0.44
N GLU A 36 3.89 -9.82 -1.37
CA GLU A 36 3.75 -9.56 -2.79
C GLU A 36 2.35 -9.02 -3.15
N LYS A 37 1.29 -9.60 -2.58
CA LYS A 37 -0.09 -9.24 -2.91
C LYS A 37 -0.56 -7.96 -2.25
N PHE A 38 -0.14 -7.70 -1.00
CA PHE A 38 -0.74 -6.62 -0.20
C PHE A 38 0.24 -5.54 0.24
N VAL A 39 1.49 -5.89 0.54
CA VAL A 39 2.45 -4.91 1.07
C VAL A 39 3.15 -4.15 -0.05
N ILE A 40 3.77 -4.85 -1.00
CA ILE A 40 4.55 -4.26 -2.10
C ILE A 40 3.74 -3.24 -2.92
N PRO A 41 2.47 -3.50 -3.30
CA PRO A 41 1.71 -2.53 -4.07
C PRO A 41 1.51 -1.20 -3.34
N GLN A 42 1.30 -1.25 -2.02
CA GLN A 42 1.06 -0.06 -1.21
C GLN A 42 2.37 0.67 -0.92
N THR A 43 3.46 -0.04 -0.64
CA THR A 43 4.78 0.60 -0.45
C THR A 43 5.29 1.24 -1.74
N LYS A 44 5.04 0.65 -2.91
CA LYS A 44 5.32 1.27 -4.21
C LYS A 44 4.54 2.57 -4.42
N LYS A 45 3.24 2.59 -4.07
CA LYS A 45 2.42 3.81 -4.14
C LYS A 45 2.93 4.88 -3.17
N ALA A 46 3.22 4.50 -1.94
CA ALA A 46 3.78 5.40 -0.93
C ALA A 46 5.12 5.98 -1.39
N SER A 47 6.01 5.15 -1.95
CA SER A 47 7.28 5.60 -2.51
C SER A 47 7.09 6.64 -3.61
N LYS A 48 6.22 6.38 -4.60
CA LYS A 48 5.92 7.37 -5.66
C LYS A 48 5.39 8.69 -5.08
N TYR A 49 4.48 8.61 -4.12
CA TYR A 49 3.91 9.79 -3.46
C TYR A 49 4.99 10.58 -2.72
N ILE A 50 5.81 9.91 -1.91
CA ILE A 50 6.88 10.55 -1.14
C ILE A 50 7.86 11.25 -2.09
N THR A 51 8.30 10.58 -3.15
CA THR A 51 9.21 11.18 -4.14
C THR A 51 8.59 12.42 -4.78
N LEU A 52 7.34 12.35 -5.23
CA LEU A 52 6.66 13.50 -5.82
C LEU A 52 6.52 14.65 -4.82
N HIS A 53 6.10 14.35 -3.60
CA HIS A 53 5.94 15.35 -2.54
C HIS A 53 7.27 16.04 -2.24
N GLN A 54 8.36 15.30 -2.12
CA GLN A 54 9.69 15.84 -1.89
C GLN A 54 10.09 16.80 -3.02
N GLU A 55 9.89 16.41 -4.28
CA GLU A 55 10.21 17.24 -5.44
C GLU A 55 9.40 18.54 -5.49
N LEU A 56 8.08 18.46 -5.23
CA LEU A 56 7.19 19.62 -5.17
C LEU A 56 7.47 20.53 -3.98
N THR A 57 8.03 20.00 -2.90
CA THR A 57 8.43 20.81 -1.72
C THR A 57 9.76 21.52 -1.97
N ALA A 58 10.66 20.91 -2.74
CA ALA A 58 11.99 21.45 -3.00
C ALA A 58 12.03 22.49 -4.13
N ASN A 59 11.05 22.47 -5.04
CA ASN A 59 11.05 23.31 -6.24
C ASN A 59 9.73 24.07 -6.41
N ASP A 60 9.80 25.26 -7.00
CA ASP A 60 8.61 25.98 -7.45
C ASP A 60 7.92 25.22 -8.59
N PHE A 61 6.59 25.17 -8.56
CA PHE A 61 5.78 24.57 -9.60
C PHE A 61 4.56 25.44 -9.91
N TYR A 62 4.00 25.27 -11.11
CA TYR A 62 2.75 25.89 -11.51
C TYR A 62 1.81 24.82 -12.08
N ILE A 63 0.51 24.94 -11.78
CA ILE A 63 -0.51 24.03 -12.28
C ILE A 63 -1.12 24.65 -13.53
N VAL A 64 -1.00 23.96 -14.67
CA VAL A 64 -1.62 24.40 -15.92
C VAL A 64 -3.08 23.96 -15.94
N PRO A 65 -4.05 24.87 -16.13
CA PRO A 65 -5.44 24.51 -16.33
C PRO A 65 -5.57 23.63 -17.57
N LEU A 66 -6.22 22.47 -17.45
CA LEU A 66 -6.59 21.70 -18.63
C LEU A 66 -7.69 22.45 -19.39
N PRO A 67 -7.65 22.48 -20.74
CA PRO A 67 -8.76 23.03 -21.52
C PRO A 67 -10.04 22.29 -21.13
N ASP A 68 -11.12 23.02 -20.91
CA ASP A 68 -12.44 22.41 -20.75
C ASP A 68 -12.69 21.52 -21.96
N GLN A 69 -12.78 20.20 -21.75
CA GLN A 69 -13.26 19.31 -22.80
C GLN A 69 -14.70 19.72 -23.06
N GLU A 70 -14.91 20.45 -24.16
CA GLU A 70 -16.24 20.76 -24.68
C GLU A 70 -17.02 19.45 -24.72
N LYS A 71 -17.97 19.30 -23.80
CA LYS A 71 -18.96 18.24 -23.85
C LYS A 71 -19.76 18.47 -25.12
N GLN A 72 -19.39 17.80 -26.20
CA GLN A 72 -20.24 17.70 -27.38
C GLN A 72 -21.52 16.97 -26.95
N CYS A 73 -22.60 17.75 -26.88
CA CYS A 73 -23.98 17.28 -26.76
C CYS A 73 -24.38 16.42 -27.96
#